data_AF-A0A7U3SNC2-F1
#
_entry.id   AF-A0A7U3SNC2-F1
#
_cell.length_a   1.000
_cell.length_b   1.000
_cell.length_c   1.000
_cell.angle_alpha   90.00
_cell.angle_beta   90.00
_cell.angle_gamma   90.00
#
_symmetry.space_group_name_H-M   'P 1'
#
loop_
_entity.id
_entity.type
_entity.pdbx_description
1 polymer ?
#
loop_
_entity_poly.entity_id
_entity_poly.type
_entity_poly.pdbx_seq_one_letter_code
_entity_poly.pdbx_strand_id
1 'polypeptide(L)'
;MARRQHLTLTVLLAVVVFFSMTYLLSGGSSPIRHAAPLSAGRDAHQARKPAGQKSTAAPPPEPKSDFAIDLDAIPSLSAGDSIAPRLENATLKAELGRATWKFLHTMVARFPDKPSESDRKTLESFFHLLARLYPCGDCARHFREMLEKYPPQTSSRNAAAGWLCASHNMVNKRLGKPQFDCNKIGDFYDCGCGDDEKDKGKHDEEKRGGWMGMRRFLN
;
A
#
# COMPACT_ATOMS: atom_id res chain seq x y z
N MET A 1 40.94 -2.74 -48.28
CA MET A 1 39.59 -2.49 -47.75
C MET A 1 38.85 -3.75 -47.29
N ALA A 2 39.06 -4.93 -47.93
CA ALA A 2 38.39 -6.19 -47.55
C ALA A 2 38.61 -6.66 -46.09
N ARG A 3 39.82 -6.49 -45.52
CA ARG A 3 40.14 -6.99 -44.16
C ARG A 3 39.35 -6.31 -43.03
N ARG A 4 38.91 -5.05 -43.22
CA ARG A 4 38.06 -4.34 -42.25
C ARG A 4 36.60 -4.78 -42.34
N GLN A 5 36.12 -5.11 -43.55
CA GLN A 5 34.76 -5.60 -43.77
C GLN A 5 34.55 -7.01 -43.21
N HIS A 6 35.55 -7.88 -43.31
CA HIS A 6 35.50 -9.20 -42.67
C HIS A 6 35.44 -9.08 -41.14
N LEU A 7 36.23 -8.18 -40.54
CA LEU A 7 36.22 -7.99 -39.09
C LEU A 7 34.86 -7.50 -38.58
N THR A 8 34.24 -6.54 -39.27
CA THR A 8 32.91 -6.04 -38.90
C THR A 8 31.81 -7.10 -39.04
N LEU A 9 31.88 -7.94 -40.07
CA LEU A 9 30.91 -9.03 -40.27
C LEU A 9 31.05 -10.11 -39.20
N THR A 10 32.29 -10.49 -38.84
CA THR A 10 32.55 -11.47 -37.77
C THR A 10 32.07 -10.96 -36.41
N VAL A 11 32.30 -9.68 -36.09
CA VAL A 11 31.82 -9.09 -34.83
C VAL A 11 30.29 -9.05 -34.78
N LEU A 12 29.62 -8.66 -35.87
CA LEU A 12 28.16 -8.65 -35.95
C LEU A 12 27.57 -10.05 -35.76
N LEU A 13 28.14 -11.07 -36.41
CA LEU A 13 27.69 -12.45 -36.26
C LEU A 13 27.88 -12.96 -34.82
N ALA A 14 29.02 -12.65 -34.19
CA ALA A 14 29.27 -13.03 -32.80
C ALA A 14 28.25 -12.41 -31.82
N VAL A 15 27.90 -11.13 -32.03
CA VAL A 15 26.90 -10.41 -31.22
C VAL A 15 25.51 -11.03 -31.38
N VAL A 16 25.08 -11.33 -32.60
CA VAL A 16 23.77 -11.96 -32.86
C VAL A 16 23.67 -13.35 -32.24
N VAL A 17 24.73 -14.16 -32.34
CA VAL A 17 24.77 -15.51 -31.72
C VAL A 17 24.71 -15.40 -30.20
N PHE A 18 25.44 -14.45 -29.60
CA PHE A 18 25.44 -14.22 -28.16
C PHE A 18 24.05 -13.82 -27.63
N PHE A 19 23.36 -12.91 -28.31
CA PHE A 19 21.99 -12.51 -27.93
C PHE A 19 20.96 -13.62 -28.17
N SER A 20 21.12 -14.42 -29.22
CA SER A 20 20.24 -15.56 -29.49
C SER A 20 20.38 -16.67 -28.44
N MET A 21 21.62 -17.00 -28.05
CA MET A 21 21.90 -17.99 -27.00
C MET A 21 21.40 -17.56 -25.63
N THR A 22 21.58 -16.28 -25.26
CA THR A 22 21.05 -15.75 -23.98
C THR A 22 19.53 -15.75 -23.93
N TYR A 23 18.86 -15.51 -25.06
CA TYR A 23 17.39 -15.61 -25.14
C TYR A 23 16.90 -17.05 -24.96
N LEU A 24 17.55 -18.03 -25.61
CA LEU A 24 17.19 -19.45 -25.49
C LEU A 24 17.43 -20.00 -24.07
N LEU A 25 18.49 -19.55 -23.41
CA LEU A 25 18.81 -19.97 -22.03
C LEU A 25 17.93 -19.29 -20.97
N SER A 26 17.27 -18.18 -21.30
CA SER A 26 16.37 -17.46 -20.39
C SER A 26 14.90 -17.91 -20.49
N GLY A 27 14.56 -18.79 -21.44
CA GLY A 27 13.18 -19.21 -21.73
C GLY A 27 12.63 -20.38 -20.89
N GLY A 28 13.40 -20.93 -19.94
CA GLY A 28 13.01 -22.13 -19.19
C GLY A 28 12.87 -21.89 -17.69
N SER A 29 11.70 -21.43 -17.22
CA SER A 29 11.24 -21.58 -15.82
C SER A 29 9.78 -21.12 -15.67
N SER A 30 8.81 -21.94 -16.07
CA SER A 30 7.42 -21.82 -15.61
C SER A 30 7.19 -22.81 -14.48
N PRO A 31 6.92 -22.38 -13.24
CA PRO A 31 6.50 -23.32 -12.19
C PRO A 31 5.05 -23.73 -12.42
N ILE A 32 4.87 -25.05 -12.52
CA ILE A 32 3.61 -25.78 -12.58
C ILE A 32 2.70 -25.33 -11.43
N ARG A 33 1.54 -24.75 -11.76
CA ARG A 33 0.46 -24.52 -10.81
C ARG A 33 -0.29 -25.83 -10.62
N HIS A 34 -0.08 -26.50 -9.49
CA HIS A 34 -1.00 -27.54 -9.02
C HIS A 34 -2.32 -26.88 -8.59
N ALA A 35 -3.34 -27.01 -9.44
CA ALA A 35 -4.71 -26.72 -9.07
C ALA A 35 -5.25 -27.87 -8.20
N ALA A 36 -5.53 -27.60 -6.93
CA ALA A 36 -6.34 -28.48 -6.11
C ALA A 36 -7.83 -28.22 -6.40
N PRO A 37 -8.69 -29.26 -6.49
CA PRO A 37 -10.09 -29.09 -6.85
C PRO A 37 -10.91 -28.54 -5.68
N LEU A 38 -11.72 -27.52 -5.98
CA LEU A 38 -12.84 -27.06 -5.16
C LEU A 38 -13.92 -28.15 -5.15
N SER A 39 -14.18 -28.74 -3.99
CA SER A 39 -15.36 -29.57 -3.77
C SER A 39 -16.59 -28.66 -3.71
N ALA A 40 -17.43 -28.76 -4.74
CA ALA A 40 -18.77 -28.25 -4.76
C ALA A 40 -19.68 -29.22 -3.96
N GLY A 41 -20.20 -28.75 -2.83
CA GLY A 41 -21.26 -29.41 -2.09
C GLY A 41 -22.50 -28.52 -2.06
N ARG A 42 -23.36 -28.64 -3.08
CA ARG A 42 -24.80 -28.39 -2.93
C ARG A 42 -25.42 -29.75 -2.66
N ASP A 43 -26.19 -29.86 -1.59
CA ASP A 43 -27.49 -30.54 -1.65
C ASP A 43 -28.39 -30.09 -0.50
N ALA A 44 -29.64 -29.86 -0.89
CA ALA A 44 -30.74 -29.42 -0.07
C ALA A 44 -31.21 -30.54 0.87
N HIS A 45 -31.80 -30.19 2.02
CA HIS A 45 -33.04 -30.82 2.46
C HIS A 45 -33.73 -30.01 3.56
N GLN A 46 -35.02 -29.84 3.35
CA GLN A 46 -35.99 -29.14 4.18
C GLN A 46 -36.58 -30.07 5.28
N ALA A 47 -36.99 -29.43 6.39
CA ALA A 47 -37.97 -29.84 7.40
C ALA A 47 -37.58 -30.86 8.49
N ARG A 48 -37.52 -30.39 9.75
CA ARG A 48 -38.58 -30.56 10.77
C ARG A 48 -38.11 -30.01 12.13
N LYS A 49 -38.95 -29.22 12.80
CA LYS A 49 -38.86 -29.03 14.26
C LYS A 49 -39.32 -30.31 14.97
N PRO A 50 -38.70 -30.65 16.10
CA PRO A 50 -39.48 -31.05 17.27
C PRO A 50 -39.16 -30.18 18.48
N ALA A 51 -40.18 -30.06 19.33
CA ALA A 51 -40.17 -29.34 20.58
C ALA A 51 -39.35 -30.07 21.65
N GLY A 52 -38.80 -29.28 22.58
CA GLY A 52 -38.64 -29.67 23.97
C GLY A 52 -37.52 -30.66 24.31
N GLN A 53 -36.32 -30.13 24.54
CA GLN A 53 -35.43 -30.66 25.58
C GLN A 53 -34.52 -29.55 26.10
N LYS A 54 -34.75 -29.14 27.35
CA LYS A 54 -33.79 -28.37 28.16
C LYS A 54 -32.59 -29.29 28.39
N SER A 55 -31.53 -29.10 27.61
CA SER A 55 -30.22 -29.66 27.89
C SER A 55 -29.34 -28.56 28.48
N THR A 56 -29.18 -28.59 29.80
CA THR A 56 -28.14 -27.83 30.51
C THR A 56 -26.81 -28.56 30.30
N ALA A 57 -26.20 -28.35 29.14
CA ALA A 57 -24.82 -28.70 28.89
C ALA A 57 -24.16 -27.50 28.24
N ALA A 58 -23.14 -26.95 28.91
CA ALA A 58 -22.31 -25.90 28.33
C ALA A 58 -21.75 -26.41 26.99
N PRO A 59 -21.74 -25.58 25.94
CA PRO A 59 -21.09 -25.96 24.69
C PRO A 59 -19.63 -26.33 24.96
N PRO A 60 -19.09 -27.36 24.30
CA PRO A 60 -17.68 -27.72 24.43
C PRO A 60 -16.81 -26.49 24.09
N PRO A 61 -15.67 -26.29 24.76
CA PRO A 61 -14.82 -25.14 24.47
C PRO A 61 -14.43 -25.20 22.99
N GLU A 62 -14.82 -24.17 22.24
CA GLU A 62 -14.33 -24.00 20.88
C GLU A 62 -12.79 -23.98 20.91
N PRO A 63 -12.13 -24.59 19.90
CA PRO A 63 -10.67 -24.59 19.85
C PRO A 63 -10.19 -23.14 19.90
N LYS A 64 -9.48 -22.78 20.97
CA LYS A 64 -8.84 -21.48 21.11
C LYS A 64 -7.85 -21.34 19.98
N SER A 65 -8.22 -20.57 18.96
CA SER A 65 -7.25 -20.00 18.04
C SER A 65 -6.28 -19.17 18.89
N ASP A 66 -5.00 -19.56 18.92
CA ASP A 66 -3.91 -18.78 19.54
C ASP A 66 -3.73 -17.39 18.89
N PHE A 67 -4.57 -17.03 17.91
CA PHE A 67 -4.55 -15.78 17.16
C PHE A 67 -5.79 -14.90 17.36
N ALA A 68 -6.62 -15.15 18.38
CA ALA A 68 -7.63 -14.17 18.77
C ALA A 68 -6.93 -12.90 19.27
N ILE A 69 -6.90 -11.85 18.45
CA ILE A 69 -6.37 -10.54 18.87
C ILE A 69 -7.35 -9.94 19.87
N ASP A 70 -6.92 -9.84 21.11
CA ASP A 70 -7.61 -9.07 22.15
C ASP A 70 -7.41 -7.58 21.86
N LEU A 71 -8.43 -6.97 21.24
CA LEU A 71 -8.44 -5.54 20.92
C LEU A 71 -8.45 -4.66 22.18
N ASP A 72 -8.97 -5.18 23.30
CA ASP A 72 -9.05 -4.47 24.58
C ASP A 72 -7.70 -4.46 25.31
N ALA A 73 -6.82 -5.41 25.00
CA ALA A 73 -5.44 -5.47 25.51
C ALA A 73 -4.43 -4.69 24.66
N ILE A 74 -4.84 -4.01 23.59
CA ILE A 74 -3.92 -3.19 22.77
C ILE A 74 -3.38 -2.04 23.64
N PRO A 75 -2.05 -1.89 23.77
CA PRO A 75 -1.46 -0.81 24.56
C PRO A 75 -1.84 0.55 23.95
N SER A 76 -1.87 1.59 24.80
CA SER A 76 -2.17 2.96 24.36
C SER A 76 -1.35 3.31 23.10
N LEU A 77 -2.06 3.65 22.02
CA LEU A 77 -1.47 3.86 20.70
C LEU A 77 -0.46 5.01 20.67
N SER A 78 -0.57 5.95 21.60
CA SER A 78 0.35 7.07 21.78
C SER A 78 1.55 6.74 22.67
N ALA A 79 1.49 5.67 23.48
CA ALA A 79 2.49 5.38 24.51
C ALA A 79 3.54 4.33 24.05
N GLY A 80 4.82 4.72 23.97
CA GLY A 80 5.96 3.83 23.70
C GLY A 80 6.72 4.16 22.41
N ASP A 81 7.97 3.70 22.30
CA ASP A 81 8.86 4.06 21.18
C ASP A 81 8.58 3.28 19.89
N SER A 82 9.25 3.66 18.80
CA SER A 82 9.31 2.86 17.57
C SER A 82 9.83 1.46 17.87
N ILE A 83 9.13 0.45 17.35
CA ILE A 83 9.51 -0.96 17.49
C ILE A 83 10.70 -1.28 16.57
N ALA A 84 10.78 -0.62 15.41
CA ALA A 84 11.81 -0.88 14.43
C ALA A 84 13.14 -0.20 14.81
N PRO A 85 14.30 -0.85 14.57
CA PRO A 85 15.60 -0.22 14.69
C PRO A 85 15.82 0.83 13.57
N ARG A 86 16.97 1.50 13.62
CA ARG A 86 17.37 2.43 12.55
C ARG A 86 17.56 1.69 11.23
N LEU A 87 17.08 2.30 10.15
CA LEU A 87 17.29 1.83 8.78
C LEU A 87 18.42 2.64 8.15
N GLU A 88 19.62 2.07 8.05
CA GLU A 88 20.82 2.82 7.63
C GLU A 88 20.92 3.00 6.10
N ASN A 89 20.47 2.02 5.32
CA ASN A 89 20.56 2.09 3.86
C ASN A 89 19.63 3.16 3.28
N ALA A 90 20.21 4.23 2.72
CA ALA A 90 19.48 5.38 2.20
C ALA A 90 18.57 5.05 1.01
N THR A 91 19.02 4.17 0.11
CA THR A 91 18.23 3.76 -1.07
C THR A 91 17.00 2.99 -0.65
N LEU A 92 17.17 1.98 0.21
CA LEU A 92 16.05 1.18 0.74
C LEU A 92 15.08 2.03 1.57
N LYS A 93 15.61 2.99 2.35
CA LYS A 93 14.80 3.97 3.09
C LYS A 93 13.93 4.81 2.16
N ALA A 94 14.49 5.28 1.05
CA ALA A 94 13.76 6.08 0.08
C ALA A 94 12.71 5.25 -0.68
N GLU A 95 13.03 4.01 -1.05
CA GLU A 95 12.10 3.07 -1.68
C GLU A 95 10.92 2.74 -0.77
N LEU A 96 11.19 2.43 0.50
CA LEU A 96 10.18 2.21 1.52
C LEU A 96 9.31 3.45 1.70
N GLY A 97 9.91 4.63 1.83
CA GLY A 97 9.20 5.91 1.91
C GLY A 97 8.22 6.11 0.75
N ARG A 98 8.68 5.90 -0.48
CA ARG A 98 7.85 5.98 -1.70
C ARG A 98 6.64 5.06 -1.66
N ALA A 99 6.88 3.79 -1.35
CA ALA A 99 5.83 2.79 -1.30
C ALA A 99 4.79 3.13 -0.24
N THR A 100 5.24 3.54 0.94
CA THR A 100 4.35 3.92 2.04
C THR A 100 3.56 5.18 1.69
N TRP A 101 4.17 6.24 1.18
CA TRP A 101 3.42 7.45 0.79
C TRP A 101 2.37 7.15 -0.27
N LYS A 102 2.68 6.32 -1.28
CA LYS A 102 1.69 5.90 -2.26
C LYS A 102 0.53 5.12 -1.62
N PHE A 103 0.82 4.20 -0.70
CA PHE A 103 -0.22 3.50 0.05
C PHE A 103 -1.10 4.46 0.85
N LEU A 104 -0.49 5.34 1.66
CA LEU A 104 -1.21 6.25 2.54
C LEU A 104 -2.09 7.23 1.78
N HIS A 105 -1.56 7.84 0.72
CA HIS A 105 -2.32 8.80 -0.08
C HIS A 105 -3.47 8.12 -0.83
N THR A 106 -3.26 6.91 -1.36
CA THR A 106 -4.35 6.11 -1.96
C THR A 106 -5.41 5.76 -0.92
N MET A 107 -5.00 5.38 0.29
CA MET A 107 -5.91 5.04 1.38
C MET A 107 -6.81 6.22 1.77
N VAL A 108 -6.24 7.42 1.98
CA VAL A 108 -7.04 8.60 2.34
C VAL A 108 -7.87 9.12 1.16
N ALA A 109 -7.43 8.94 -0.09
CA ALA A 109 -8.24 9.23 -1.28
C ALA A 109 -9.48 8.33 -1.39
N ARG A 110 -9.46 7.14 -0.76
CA ARG A 110 -10.60 6.22 -0.67
C ARG A 110 -11.45 6.38 0.58
N PHE A 111 -11.04 7.25 1.51
CA PHE A 111 -11.78 7.50 2.73
C PHE A 111 -13.18 8.11 2.44
N PRO A 112 -14.20 7.87 3.27
CA PRO A 112 -15.53 8.43 3.04
C PRO A 112 -15.57 9.96 3.13
N ASP A 113 -16.44 10.60 2.35
CA ASP A 113 -16.71 12.05 2.50
C ASP A 113 -17.42 12.36 3.81
N LYS A 114 -18.24 11.42 4.29
CA LYS A 114 -18.99 11.47 5.56
C LYS A 114 -18.70 10.20 6.38
N PRO A 115 -17.54 10.12 7.04
CA PRO A 115 -17.12 8.93 7.78
C PRO A 115 -17.93 8.77 9.07
N SER A 116 -18.17 7.52 9.48
CA SER A 116 -18.72 7.23 10.81
C SER A 116 -17.71 7.52 11.91
N GLU A 117 -18.15 7.62 13.17
CA GLU A 117 -17.21 7.76 14.31
C GLU A 117 -16.21 6.60 14.38
N SER A 118 -16.66 5.39 14.03
CA SER A 118 -15.81 4.20 13.95
C SER A 118 -14.73 4.35 12.87
N ASP A 119 -15.09 4.80 11.66
CA ASP A 119 -14.14 5.01 10.56
C ASP A 119 -13.08 6.06 10.94
N ARG A 120 -13.50 7.12 11.62
CA ARG A 120 -12.64 8.20 12.10
C ARG A 120 -11.62 7.69 13.10
N LYS A 121 -12.08 6.98 14.13
CA LYS A 121 -11.23 6.35 15.15
C LYS A 121 -10.29 5.32 14.54
N THR A 122 -10.76 4.56 13.54
CA THR A 122 -9.95 3.57 12.83
C THR A 122 -8.81 4.24 12.06
N LEU A 123 -9.09 5.32 11.31
CA LEU A 123 -8.06 6.04 10.56
C LEU A 123 -7.03 6.70 11.48
N GLU A 124 -7.49 7.32 12.57
CA GLU A 124 -6.61 7.91 13.58
C GLU A 124 -5.71 6.84 14.23
N SER A 125 -6.31 5.73 14.66
CA SER A 125 -5.59 4.60 15.26
C SER A 125 -4.56 4.00 14.29
N PHE A 126 -4.91 3.88 13.02
CA PHE A 126 -4.02 3.40 11.98
C PHE A 126 -2.73 4.24 11.91
N PHE A 127 -2.83 5.58 11.94
CA PHE A 127 -1.63 6.43 11.86
C PHE A 127 -0.74 6.31 13.10
N HIS A 128 -1.32 6.16 14.29
CA HIS A 128 -0.55 5.90 15.51
C HIS A 128 0.13 4.52 15.47
N LEU A 129 -0.56 3.49 14.99
CA LEU A 129 0.02 2.15 14.79
C LEU A 129 1.16 2.17 13.76
N LEU A 130 0.95 2.86 12.63
CA LEU A 130 1.98 3.06 11.62
C LEU A 130 3.21 3.73 12.23
N ALA A 131 3.03 4.77 13.05
CA ALA A 131 4.12 5.48 13.69
C ALA A 131 4.95 4.61 14.66
N ARG A 132 4.40 3.49 15.15
CA ARG A 132 5.13 2.51 15.96
C ARG A 132 5.81 1.43 15.12
N LEU A 133 5.13 0.98 14.06
CA LEU A 133 5.53 -0.18 13.24
C LEU A 133 6.38 0.20 12.02
N TYR A 134 6.51 1.49 11.69
CA TYR A 134 7.20 1.90 10.48
C TYR A 134 8.66 1.39 10.45
N PRO A 135 9.10 0.66 9.40
CA PRO A 135 10.41 -0.03 9.35
C PRO A 135 11.66 0.86 9.24
N CYS A 136 11.60 2.08 9.76
CA CYS A 136 12.72 3.00 9.95
C CYS A 136 12.53 3.71 11.30
N GLY A 137 13.26 3.29 12.33
CA GLY A 137 13.07 3.78 13.71
C GLY A 137 13.17 5.29 13.87
N ASP A 138 14.15 5.94 13.22
CA ASP A 138 14.27 7.41 13.26
C ASP A 138 13.13 8.11 12.52
N CYS A 139 12.69 7.53 11.40
CA CYS A 139 11.56 8.07 10.64
C CYS A 139 10.26 7.96 11.46
N ALA A 140 10.07 6.82 12.12
CA ALA A 140 8.95 6.52 12.99
C ALA A 140 8.88 7.47 14.20
N ARG A 141 10.00 7.65 14.92
CA ARG A 141 10.11 8.63 16.01
C ARG A 141 9.75 10.04 15.58
N HIS A 142 10.32 10.50 14.47
CA HIS A 142 9.99 11.81 13.92
C HIS A 142 8.50 11.91 13.54
N PHE A 143 7.91 10.87 12.95
CA PHE A 143 6.49 10.86 12.63
C PHE A 143 5.61 10.92 13.90
N ARG A 144 5.99 10.23 14.97
CA ARG A 144 5.30 10.31 16.28
C ARG A 144 5.29 11.73 16.84
N GLU A 145 6.45 12.41 16.85
CA GLU A 145 6.54 13.82 17.29
C GLU A 145 5.66 14.75 16.43
N MET A 146 5.51 14.46 15.13
CA MET A 146 4.60 15.21 14.27
C MET A 146 3.14 14.92 14.61
N LEU A 147 2.76 13.67 14.90
CA LEU A 147 1.39 13.30 15.26
C LEU A 147 0.93 13.98 16.56
N GLU A 148 1.83 14.14 17.53
CA GLU A 148 1.53 14.86 18.78
C GLU A 148 1.19 16.34 18.54
N LYS A 149 1.85 16.97 17.57
CA LYS A 149 1.66 18.40 17.24
C LYS A 149 0.54 18.63 16.24
N TYR A 150 0.35 17.69 15.31
CA TYR A 150 -0.53 17.79 14.16
C TYR A 150 -1.33 16.49 13.99
N PRO A 151 -2.34 16.25 14.84
CA PRO A 151 -3.09 14.99 14.85
C PRO A 151 -3.86 14.78 13.53
N PRO A 152 -4.13 13.51 13.13
CA PRO A 152 -4.87 13.18 11.92
C PRO A 152 -6.23 13.88 11.82
N GLN A 153 -6.49 14.54 10.70
CA GLN A 153 -7.79 15.15 10.43
C GLN A 153 -8.71 14.14 9.73
N THR A 154 -9.66 13.59 10.46
CA THR A 154 -10.49 12.46 10.00
C THR A 154 -11.92 12.84 9.66
N SER A 155 -12.29 14.12 9.59
CA SER A 155 -13.68 14.55 9.42
C SER A 155 -14.27 14.27 8.03
N SER A 156 -13.43 14.10 7.01
CA SER A 156 -13.82 13.77 5.63
C SER A 156 -12.62 13.29 4.82
N ARG A 157 -12.86 12.76 3.61
CA ARG A 157 -11.82 12.47 2.61
C ARG A 157 -10.88 13.66 2.39
N ASN A 158 -11.44 14.85 2.13
CA ASN A 158 -10.64 16.05 1.85
C ASN A 158 -9.82 16.49 3.06
N ALA A 159 -10.38 16.38 4.28
CA ALA A 159 -9.65 16.69 5.50
C ALA A 159 -8.46 15.74 5.70
N ALA A 160 -8.67 14.43 5.49
CA ALA A 160 -7.63 13.41 5.63
C ALA A 160 -6.54 13.56 4.57
N ALA A 161 -6.91 13.76 3.30
CA ALA A 161 -5.98 13.96 2.19
C ALA A 161 -5.17 15.26 2.36
N GLY A 162 -5.81 16.36 2.74
CA GLY A 162 -5.16 17.64 3.00
C GLY A 162 -4.16 17.55 4.15
N TRP A 163 -4.55 16.94 5.27
CA TRP A 163 -3.66 16.71 6.41
C TRP A 163 -2.46 15.82 6.05
N LEU A 164 -2.68 14.74 5.30
CA LEU A 164 -1.60 13.85 4.89
C LEU A 164 -0.64 14.54 3.92
N CYS A 165 -1.15 15.37 3.01
CA CYS A 165 -0.32 16.19 2.13
C CYS A 165 0.54 17.19 2.91
N ALA A 166 -0.06 17.92 3.85
CA ALA A 166 0.68 18.83 4.73
C ALA A 166 1.77 18.09 5.52
N SER A 167 1.44 16.91 6.05
CA SER A 167 2.37 16.04 6.77
C SER A 167 3.53 15.57 5.90
N HIS A 168 3.26 15.18 4.66
CA HIS A 168 4.30 14.82 3.69
C HIS A 168 5.19 16.05 3.39
N ASN A 169 4.61 17.25 3.26
CA ASN A 169 5.38 18.47 3.06
C ASN A 169 6.26 18.86 4.26
N MET A 170 5.87 18.52 5.49
CA MET A 170 6.74 18.68 6.67
C MET A 170 7.97 17.78 6.57
N VAL A 171 7.80 16.53 6.13
CA VAL A 171 8.92 15.61 5.85
C VAL A 171 9.76 16.12 4.68
N ASN A 172 9.16 16.59 3.60
CA ASN A 172 9.87 17.16 2.46
C ASN A 172 10.75 18.35 2.90
N LYS A 173 10.19 19.27 3.68
CA LYS A 173 10.94 20.40 4.24
C LYS A 173 12.13 19.93 5.07
N ARG A 174 11.94 18.94 5.95
CA ARG A 174 13.03 18.36 6.77
C ARG A 174 14.14 17.74 5.90
N LEU A 175 13.76 17.11 4.78
CA LEU A 175 14.69 16.46 3.85
C LEU A 175 15.24 17.41 2.78
N GLY A 176 14.92 18.71 2.82
CA GLY A 176 15.36 19.69 1.82
C GLY A 176 14.72 19.48 0.43
N LYS A 177 13.57 18.83 0.36
CA LYS A 177 12.82 18.56 -0.87
C LYS A 177 11.81 19.69 -1.17
N PRO A 178 11.45 19.91 -2.45
CA PRO A 178 10.39 20.84 -2.81
C PRO A 178 9.06 20.50 -2.13
N GLN A 179 8.29 21.52 -1.80
CA GLN A 179 6.92 21.33 -1.31
C GLN A 179 5.96 21.08 -2.47
N PHE A 180 4.95 20.27 -2.21
CA PHE A 180 3.88 19.97 -3.14
C PHE A 180 2.66 20.85 -2.88
N ASP A 181 2.01 21.29 -3.94
CA ASP A 181 0.77 22.05 -3.86
C ASP A 181 -0.40 21.10 -3.52
N CYS A 182 -0.84 21.13 -2.27
CA CYS A 182 -1.89 20.23 -1.79
C CYS A 182 -3.24 20.42 -2.48
N ASN A 183 -3.47 21.53 -3.20
CA ASN A 183 -4.67 21.70 -4.02
C ASN A 183 -4.73 20.70 -5.20
N LYS A 184 -3.59 20.14 -5.60
CA LYS A 184 -3.46 19.17 -6.69
C LYS A 184 -3.44 17.71 -6.23
N ILE A 185 -3.73 17.45 -4.95
CA ILE A 185 -3.57 16.10 -4.38
C ILE A 185 -4.60 15.11 -4.95
N GLY A 186 -5.81 15.57 -5.26
CA GLY A 186 -6.88 14.74 -5.83
C GLY A 186 -6.55 14.23 -7.23
N ASP A 187 -5.94 15.08 -8.07
CA ASP A 187 -5.52 14.70 -9.42
C ASP A 187 -4.27 13.81 -9.40
N PHE A 188 -3.40 14.01 -8.41
CA PHE A 188 -2.14 13.29 -8.29
C PHE A 188 -2.31 11.86 -7.77
N TYR A 189 -3.16 11.68 -6.74
CA TYR A 189 -3.53 10.37 -6.23
C TYR A 189 -4.94 10.01 -6.67
N ASP A 190 -5.04 9.53 -7.90
CA ASP A 190 -6.24 8.84 -8.39
C ASP A 190 -6.65 7.75 -7.39
N CYS A 191 -7.91 7.81 -6.94
CA CYS A 191 -8.48 6.83 -6.05
C CYS A 191 -8.72 5.48 -6.75
N GLY A 192 -8.66 5.43 -8.09
CA GLY A 192 -9.00 4.23 -8.87
C GLY A 192 -10.48 3.87 -8.74
N CYS A 193 -11.30 4.83 -8.30
CA CYS A 193 -12.74 4.73 -8.34
C CYS A 193 -13.12 4.98 -9.79
N GLY A 194 -13.23 3.91 -10.58
CA GLY A 194 -13.43 4.01 -12.03
C GLY A 194 -14.49 5.06 -12.41
N ASP A 195 -14.25 5.73 -13.53
CA ASP A 195 -15.07 6.86 -13.95
C ASP A 195 -16.54 6.44 -14.06
N ASP A 196 -17.44 7.10 -13.33
CA ASP A 196 -18.85 7.11 -13.72
C ASP A 196 -18.90 7.65 -15.15
N GLU A 197 -19.60 6.97 -16.07
CA GLU A 197 -19.51 7.19 -17.53
C GLU A 197 -19.80 8.63 -18.03
N LYS A 198 -20.08 9.58 -17.14
CA LYS A 198 -20.48 10.96 -17.44
C LYS A 198 -19.33 11.95 -17.59
N ASP A 199 -18.07 11.61 -17.29
CA ASP A 199 -16.98 12.62 -17.30
C ASP A 199 -15.74 12.25 -18.14
N LYS A 200 -15.93 11.42 -19.18
CA LYS A 200 -14.85 10.96 -20.09
C LYS A 200 -14.24 12.03 -21.00
N GLY A 201 -14.63 13.30 -20.87
CA GLY A 201 -14.27 14.36 -21.83
C GLY A 201 -13.05 15.21 -21.48
N LYS A 202 -12.57 15.20 -20.23
CA LYS A 202 -11.52 16.15 -19.75
C LYS A 202 -10.24 15.52 -19.22
N HIS A 203 -10.22 14.21 -18.94
CA HIS A 203 -9.14 13.61 -18.14
C HIS A 203 -7.91 13.10 -18.91
N ASP A 204 -7.97 13.02 -20.24
CA ASP A 204 -6.95 12.27 -21.00
C ASP A 204 -5.70 13.10 -21.39
N GLU A 205 -5.80 14.43 -21.47
CA GLU A 205 -4.65 15.28 -21.83
C GLU A 205 -3.74 15.62 -20.63
N GLU A 206 -4.30 15.66 -19.41
CA GLU A 206 -3.58 16.05 -18.18
C GLU A 206 -2.70 14.92 -17.59
N LYS A 207 -3.06 13.65 -17.84
CA LYS A 207 -2.37 12.47 -17.28
C LYS A 207 -0.92 12.32 -17.77
N ARG A 208 -0.53 12.88 -18.93
CA ARG A 208 0.87 12.85 -19.43
C ARG A 208 1.82 13.76 -18.65
N GLY A 209 1.34 14.84 -18.04
CA GLY A 209 2.17 15.74 -17.22
C GLY A 209 2.40 15.25 -15.79
N GLY A 210 1.41 14.55 -15.22
CA GLY A 210 1.43 14.06 -13.85
C GLY A 210 2.55 13.06 -13.55
N TRP A 211 2.97 12.25 -14.53
CA TRP A 211 3.94 11.17 -14.29
C TRP A 211 5.38 11.67 -13.99
N MET A 212 5.78 12.82 -14.53
CA MET A 212 7.05 13.46 -14.16
C MET A 212 7.01 14.12 -12.78
N GLY A 213 5.84 14.65 -12.37
CA GLY A 213 5.59 15.12 -11.00
C GLY A 213 5.59 13.95 -10.00
N MET A 214 5.05 12.80 -10.42
CA MET A 214 4.98 11.57 -9.63
C MET A 214 6.35 11.14 -9.12
N ARG A 215 7.38 11.16 -9.98
CA ARG A 215 8.75 10.83 -9.56
C ARG A 215 9.35 11.85 -8.60
N ARG A 216 8.97 13.14 -8.66
CA ARG A 216 9.54 14.20 -7.81
C ARG A 216 8.90 14.30 -6.42
N PHE A 217 7.61 14.00 -6.30
CA PHE A 217 6.92 13.94 -5.01
C PHE A 217 7.08 12.59 -4.32
N LEU A 218 7.35 11.53 -5.07
CA LEU A 218 7.73 10.24 -4.51
C LEU A 218 9.24 10.19 -4.18
N ASN A 219 10.17 10.73 -4.99
CA ASN A 219 11.61 10.62 -4.72
C ASN A 219 12.11 11.43 -3.54
#